data_AF-A0A1X6N7W4-F1
#
_entry.id   AF-A0A1X6N7W4-F1
#
_cell.length_a   1.000
_cell.length_b   1.000
_cell.length_c   1.000
_cell.angle_alpha   90.00
_cell.angle_beta   90.00
_cell.angle_gamma   90.00
#
_symmetry.space_group_name_H-M   'P 1'
#
loop_
_entity.id
_entity.type
_entity.pdbx_description
1 polymer ?
#
loop_
_entity_poly.entity_id
_entity_poly.type
_entity_poly.pdbx_seq_one_letter_code
_entity_poly.pdbx_strand_id
1 'polypeptide(L)'
;MDTQRDADLTRISVDSLQDWLRIKDSYTQAALASLDDELRGSRLAAERDVLIMHLQQFVDRTFDMTRPNLRVNGRNFEELDTEEQGVEPFDEGFDRHIWSLAEQSLKWDREIAEKRR
;
A
#
# COMPACT_ATOMS: atom_id res chain seq x y z
N MET A 1 -20.97 7.29 -27.56
CA MET A 1 -19.70 6.78 -28.12
C MET A 1 -18.56 7.41 -27.32
N ASP A 2 -18.44 7.07 -26.04
CA ASP A 2 -17.42 7.67 -25.13
C ASP A 2 -16.73 6.64 -24.23
N THR A 3 -17.12 5.37 -24.29
CA THR A 3 -16.56 4.30 -23.43
C THR A 3 -15.20 3.75 -23.89
N GLN A 4 -14.65 4.25 -25.00
CA GLN A 4 -13.41 3.72 -25.58
C GLN A 4 -12.16 4.55 -25.24
N ARG A 5 -12.31 5.73 -24.60
CA ARG A 5 -11.17 6.57 -24.19
C ARG A 5 -10.59 6.20 -22.83
N ASP A 6 -11.35 5.52 -21.96
CA ASP A 6 -10.87 5.09 -20.63
C ASP A 6 -9.95 3.85 -20.69
N ALA A 7 -9.86 3.20 -21.85
CA ALA A 7 -9.01 2.03 -22.06
C ALA A 7 -7.52 2.36 -22.31
N ASP A 8 -7.18 3.63 -22.61
CA ASP A 8 -5.85 4.00 -23.15
C ASP A 8 -4.96 4.83 -22.20
N LEU A 9 -5.44 5.24 -21.02
CA LEU A 9 -4.56 5.73 -19.97
C LEU A 9 -4.04 4.53 -19.18
N THR A 10 -2.86 4.05 -19.58
CA THR A 10 -2.11 2.99 -18.88
C THR A 10 -1.79 3.45 -17.46
N ARG A 11 -2.68 3.11 -16.51
CA ARG A 11 -2.43 3.32 -15.08
C ARG A 11 -1.21 2.51 -14.65
N ILE A 12 -0.40 3.10 -13.78
CA ILE A 12 0.83 2.48 -13.27
C ILE A 12 0.44 1.35 -12.33
N SER A 13 0.87 0.13 -12.63
CA SER A 13 0.70 -1.03 -11.77
C SER A 13 1.81 -1.10 -10.72
N VAL A 14 1.41 -1.25 -9.47
CA VAL A 14 2.27 -1.55 -8.33
C VAL A 14 1.85 -2.91 -7.77
N ASP A 15 2.84 -3.72 -7.41
CA ASP A 15 2.61 -5.10 -6.98
C ASP A 15 1.86 -5.18 -5.64
N SER A 16 2.27 -4.36 -4.66
CA SER A 16 1.62 -4.30 -3.35
C SER A 16 1.45 -2.87 -2.82
N LEU A 17 0.50 -2.70 -1.90
CA LEU A 17 0.34 -1.43 -1.19
C LEU A 17 1.56 -1.11 -0.34
N GLN A 18 2.21 -2.12 0.24
CA GLN A 18 3.42 -1.94 1.02
C GLN A 18 4.55 -1.35 0.18
N ASP A 19 4.67 -1.76 -1.09
CA ASP A 19 5.63 -1.16 -2.02
C ASP A 19 5.32 0.30 -2.28
N TRP A 20 4.04 0.64 -2.42
CA TRP A 20 3.58 2.03 -2.58
C TRP A 20 3.89 2.89 -1.35
N LEU A 21 3.63 2.38 -0.14
CA LEU A 21 3.97 3.06 1.12
C LEU A 21 5.48 3.24 1.28
N ARG A 22 6.28 2.23 0.89
CA ARG A 22 7.73 2.32 0.89
C ARG A 22 8.26 3.37 -0.09
N ILE A 23 7.63 3.53 -1.26
CA ILE A 23 7.97 4.60 -2.20
C ILE A 23 7.67 5.96 -1.56
N LYS A 24 6.52 6.11 -0.89
CA LYS A 24 6.18 7.35 -0.16
C LYS A 24 7.19 7.68 0.94
N ASP A 25 7.58 6.69 1.75
CA ASP A 25 8.57 6.88 2.81
C ASP A 25 9.94 7.27 2.23
N SER A 26 10.42 6.55 1.21
CA SER A 26 11.69 6.85 0.54
C SER A 26 11.71 8.25 -0.09
N TYR A 27 10.61 8.65 -0.72
CA TYR A 27 10.45 10.00 -1.28
C TYR A 27 10.47 11.07 -0.19
N THR A 28 9.74 10.84 0.91
CA THR A 28 9.68 11.76 2.05
C THR A 28 11.07 11.95 2.69
N GLN A 29 11.81 10.86 2.88
CA GLN A 29 13.17 10.90 3.42
C GLN A 29 14.13 11.66 2.51
N ALA A 30 14.06 11.41 1.19
CA ALA A 30 14.87 12.14 0.22
C ALA A 30 14.54 13.64 0.20
N ALA A 31 13.25 14.00 0.26
CA ALA A 31 12.81 15.39 0.31
C ALA A 31 13.28 16.10 1.59
N LEU A 32 13.21 15.44 2.74
CA LEU A 32 13.71 15.96 4.01
C LEU A 32 15.25 16.13 3.98
N ALA A 33 15.97 15.17 3.40
CA ALA A 33 17.42 15.26 3.26
C ALA A 33 17.83 16.45 2.38
N SER A 34 17.14 16.68 1.26
CA SER A 34 17.36 17.84 0.40
C SER A 34 17.05 19.16 1.13
N LEU A 35 15.95 19.22 1.88
CA LEU A 35 15.62 20.39 2.70
C LEU A 35 16.71 20.68 3.74
N ASP A 36 17.19 19.65 4.43
CA ASP A 36 18.24 19.79 5.43
C ASP A 36 19.57 20.26 4.81
N ASP A 37 19.88 19.86 3.57
CA ASP A 37 21.08 20.33 2.86
C ASP A 37 20.95 21.80 2.46
N GLU A 38 19.79 22.23 1.96
CA GLU A 38 19.53 23.64 1.61
C GLU A 38 19.51 24.55 2.84
N LEU A 39 19.07 24.03 4.00
CA LEU A 39 19.09 24.76 5.26
C LEU A 39 20.50 24.92 5.85
N ARG A 40 21.46 24.06 5.48
CA ARG A 40 22.87 24.18 5.90
C ARG A 40 23.53 25.37 5.23
N GLY A 41 23.36 26.54 5.83
CA GLY A 41 23.92 27.82 5.36
C GLY A 41 22.87 28.90 5.12
N SER A 42 21.59 28.56 5.29
CA SER A 42 20.50 29.52 5.17
C SER A 42 20.12 30.14 6.53
N ARG A 43 19.76 31.42 6.52
CA ARG A 43 19.21 32.12 7.70
C ARG A 43 17.82 31.59 8.11
N LEU A 44 17.20 30.79 7.24
CA LEU A 44 15.89 30.15 7.42
C LEU A 44 15.93 28.92 8.34
N ALA A 45 17.08 28.55 8.89
CA ALA A 45 17.20 27.45 9.85
C ALA A 45 16.27 27.59 11.07
N ALA A 46 15.90 28.83 11.44
CA ALA A 46 14.94 29.12 12.50
C ALA A 46 13.48 28.75 12.15
N GLU A 47 13.16 28.64 10.86
CA GLU A 47 11.82 28.31 10.33
C GLU A 47 11.71 26.85 9.87
N ARG A 48 12.72 26.02 10.19
CA ARG A 48 12.81 24.63 9.76
C ARG A 48 11.54 23.84 10.03
N ASP A 49 10.95 23.97 11.21
CA ASP A 49 9.77 23.19 11.60
C ASP A 49 8.53 23.54 10.75
N VAL A 50 8.38 24.83 10.39
CA VAL A 50 7.30 25.30 9.51
C VAL A 50 7.51 24.78 8.08
N LEU A 51 8.76 24.80 7.61
CA LEU A 51 9.11 24.27 6.29
C LEU A 51 8.89 22.76 6.20
N ILE A 52 9.19 22.01 7.25
CA ILE A 52 8.91 20.57 7.32
C ILE A 52 7.42 20.30 7.25
N MET A 53 6.61 21.06 7.99
CA MET A 53 5.15 20.92 7.94
C MET A 53 4.60 21.16 6.52
N HIS A 54 5.08 22.21 5.84
CA HIS A 54 4.68 22.47 4.45
C HIS A 54 5.21 21.41 3.48
N LEU A 55 6.41 20.88 3.72
CA LEU A 55 6.95 19.78 2.91
C LEU A 55 6.12 18.51 3.06
N GLN A 56 5.69 18.17 4.28
CA GLN A 56 4.79 17.03 4.52
C GLN A 56 3.46 17.22 3.79
N GLN A 57 2.84 18.39 3.90
CA GLN A 57 1.61 18.72 3.15
C GLN A 57 1.81 18.62 1.63
N PHE A 58 2.98 19.05 1.14
CA PHE A 58 3.33 18.95 -0.27
C PHE A 58 3.43 17.48 -0.70
N VAL A 59 4.17 16.66 0.04
CA VAL A 59 4.30 15.22 -0.20
C VAL A 59 2.91 14.56 -0.21
N ASP A 60 2.08 14.80 0.81
CA ASP A 60 0.74 14.22 0.89
C ASP A 60 -0.10 14.59 -0.33
N ARG A 61 -0.11 15.86 -0.72
CA ARG A 61 -0.83 16.32 -1.91
C ARG A 61 -0.30 15.71 -3.20
N THR A 62 1.02 15.55 -3.34
CA THR A 62 1.62 14.87 -4.49
C THR A 62 1.11 13.44 -4.60
N PHE A 63 1.11 12.69 -3.49
CA PHE A 63 0.63 11.31 -3.47
C PHE A 63 -0.88 11.23 -3.70
N ASP A 64 -1.66 12.19 -3.21
CA ASP A 64 -3.10 12.27 -3.49
C ASP A 64 -3.38 12.47 -4.98
N MET A 65 -2.60 13.32 -5.67
CA MET A 65 -2.72 13.51 -7.12
C MET A 65 -2.36 12.27 -7.93
N THR A 66 -1.57 11.35 -7.37
CA THR A 66 -1.19 10.10 -8.06
C THR A 66 -2.23 8.99 -7.94
N ARG A 67 -3.16 9.07 -6.97
CA ARG A 67 -4.22 8.07 -6.74
C ARG A 67 -5.00 7.64 -8.01
N PRO A 68 -5.53 8.56 -8.85
CA PRO A 68 -6.30 8.17 -10.05
C PRO A 68 -5.46 7.42 -11.10
N ASN A 69 -4.14 7.54 -11.03
CA ASN A 69 -3.21 7.01 -12.02
C ASN A 69 -2.59 5.66 -11.58
N LEU A 70 -2.96 5.14 -10.40
CA LEU A 70 -2.34 3.97 -9.81
C LEU A 70 -3.28 2.76 -9.79
N ARG A 71 -2.72 1.57 -10.01
CA ARG A 71 -3.33 0.27 -9.75
C ARG A 71 -2.45 -0.50 -8.77
N VAL A 72 -3.04 -1.12 -7.77
CA VAL A 72 -2.33 -2.00 -6.83
C VAL A 72 -2.91 -3.40 -6.95
N ASN A 73 -2.05 -4.37 -7.25
CA ASN A 73 -2.45 -5.77 -7.43
C ASN A 73 -3.65 -5.93 -8.39
N GLY A 74 -3.62 -5.19 -9.50
CA GLY A 74 -4.67 -5.21 -10.54
C GLY A 74 -5.96 -4.45 -10.21
N ARG A 75 -6.12 -3.91 -8.99
CA ARG A 75 -7.27 -3.07 -8.60
C ARG A 75 -6.93 -1.59 -8.71
N ASN A 76 -7.92 -0.76 -9.01
CA ASN A 76 -7.71 0.69 -9.03
C ASN A 76 -7.48 1.19 -7.61
N PHE A 77 -6.56 2.14 -7.43
CA PHE A 77 -6.22 2.61 -6.08
C PHE A 77 -7.39 3.33 -5.37
N GLU A 78 -8.27 4.00 -6.12
CA GLU A 78 -9.47 4.66 -5.57
C GLU A 78 -10.50 3.68 -4.98
N GLU A 79 -10.47 2.42 -5.42
CA GLU A 79 -11.34 1.35 -4.90
C GLU A 79 -10.73 0.68 -3.65
N LEU A 80 -9.49 1.02 -3.29
CA LEU A 80 -8.86 0.55 -2.07
C LEU A 80 -9.26 1.49 -0.94
N ASP A 81 -10.12 1.02 -0.05
CA ASP A 81 -10.55 1.78 1.12
C ASP A 81 -9.32 2.02 2.00
N THR A 82 -8.74 3.22 1.91
CA THR A 82 -7.44 3.54 2.51
C THR A 82 -7.56 3.82 4.01
N GLU A 83 -8.79 4.04 4.49
CA GLU A 83 -9.10 4.33 5.90
C GLU A 83 -9.33 3.07 6.75
N GLU A 84 -9.66 1.92 6.14
CA GLU A 84 -9.89 0.66 6.88
C GLU A 84 -8.63 -0.19 7.10
N GLN A 85 -7.51 0.13 6.46
CA GLN A 85 -6.33 -0.75 6.41
C GLN A 85 -5.38 -0.67 7.63
N GLY A 86 -5.84 -0.12 8.75
CA GLY A 86 -5.16 -0.27 10.04
C GLY A 86 -5.40 -1.63 10.70
N VAL A 87 -6.51 -2.30 10.34
CA VAL A 87 -6.90 -3.62 10.85
C VAL A 87 -7.58 -4.35 9.70
N GLU A 88 -6.94 -5.39 9.16
CA GLU A 88 -7.61 -6.30 8.23
C GLU A 88 -8.90 -6.82 8.90
N PRO A 89 -10.09 -6.58 8.33
CA PRO A 89 -11.33 -7.08 8.90
C PRO A 89 -11.28 -8.61 8.98
N PHE A 90 -11.71 -9.17 10.11
CA PHE A 90 -11.69 -10.62 10.29
C PHE A 90 -12.60 -11.31 9.26
N ASP A 91 -12.01 -12.04 8.32
CA ASP A 91 -12.74 -12.82 7.32
C ASP A 91 -13.15 -14.18 7.91
N GLU A 92 -14.33 -14.21 8.55
CA GLU A 92 -14.92 -15.43 9.12
C GLU A 92 -15.11 -16.55 8.07
N GLY A 93 -15.23 -16.21 6.79
CA GLY A 93 -15.35 -17.17 5.70
C GLY A 93 -14.02 -17.87 5.43
N PHE A 94 -12.96 -17.07 5.32
CA PHE A 94 -11.61 -17.57 5.13
C PHE A 94 -11.14 -18.38 6.33
N ASP A 95 -11.43 -17.93 7.55
CA ASP A 95 -11.08 -18.65 8.76
C ASP A 95 -11.80 -20.01 8.81
N ARG A 96 -13.12 -20.06 8.58
CA ARG A 96 -13.84 -21.35 8.47
C ARG A 96 -13.25 -22.28 7.42
N HIS A 97 -12.76 -21.73 6.30
CA HIS A 97 -12.12 -22.52 5.26
C HIS A 97 -10.78 -23.11 5.73
N ILE A 98 -9.94 -22.34 6.42
CA ILE A 98 -8.68 -22.82 7.02
C ILE A 98 -8.96 -23.99 7.97
N TRP A 99 -9.97 -23.85 8.84
CA TRP A 99 -10.33 -24.90 9.80
C TRP A 99 -10.84 -26.16 9.10
N SER A 100 -11.67 -26.01 8.07
CA SER A 100 -12.17 -27.12 7.25
C SER A 100 -11.03 -27.87 6.55
N LEU A 101 -10.06 -27.13 5.98
CA LEU A 101 -8.89 -27.72 5.34
C LEU A 101 -7.99 -28.46 6.35
N ALA A 102 -7.80 -27.90 7.54
CA ALA A 102 -7.03 -28.54 8.60
C ALA A 102 -7.68 -29.86 9.05
N GLU A 103 -9.01 -29.88 9.21
CA GLU A 103 -9.76 -31.09 9.53
C GLU A 103 -9.63 -32.14 8.42
N GLN A 104 -9.76 -31.73 7.16
CA GLN A 104 -9.59 -32.62 6.01
C GLN A 104 -8.18 -33.20 5.95
N SER A 105 -7.13 -32.39 6.16
CA SER A 105 -5.74 -32.85 6.20
C SER A 105 -5.55 -33.92 7.27
N LEU A 106 -6.04 -33.67 8.50
CA LEU A 106 -5.94 -34.63 9.61
C LEU A 106 -6.62 -35.96 9.31
N LYS A 107 -7.80 -35.90 8.67
CA LYS A 107 -8.52 -37.10 8.26
C LYS A 107 -7.72 -37.90 7.22
N TRP A 108 -7.14 -37.22 6.24
CA TRP A 108 -6.34 -37.86 5.19
C TRP A 108 -5.06 -38.48 5.76
N ASP A 109 -4.38 -37.78 6.67
CA ASP A 109 -3.19 -38.30 7.35
C ASP A 109 -3.51 -39.58 8.11
N ARG A 110 -4.67 -39.63 8.80
CA ARG A 110 -5.15 -40.83 9.47
C ARG A 110 -5.43 -41.97 8.50
N GLU A 111 -6.18 -41.70 7.43
CA GLU A 111 -6.51 -42.73 6.42
C GLU A 111 -5.25 -43.30 5.75
N ILE A 112 -4.25 -42.44 5.47
CA ILE A 112 -2.96 -42.85 4.92
C ILE A 112 -2.19 -43.71 5.92
N ALA A 113 -2.15 -43.32 7.19
CA ALA A 113 -1.47 -44.09 8.24
C ALA A 113 -2.13 -45.47 8.46
N GLU A 114 -3.45 -45.55 8.43
CA GLU A 114 -4.20 -46.80 8.53
C GLU A 114 -3.95 -47.72 7.32
N LYS A 115 -3.88 -47.17 6.10
CA LYS A 115 -3.57 -47.93 4.87
C LYS A 115 -2.10 -48.36 4.74
N ARG A 116 -1.18 -47.66 5.40
CA ARG A 116 0.27 -47.98 5.40
C ARG A 116 0.66 -49.03 6.45
N ARG A 117 -0.27 -49.37 7.35
CA ARG A 117 -0.08 -50.39 8.38
C ARG A 117 -0.40 -51.78 7.85
#